data_AF-A0A6M8UN28-F1
#
_entry.id   AF-A0A6M8UN28-F1
#
_cell.length_a   1.000
_cell.length_b   1.000
_cell.length_c   1.000
_cell.angle_alpha   90.00
_cell.angle_beta   90.00
_cell.angle_gamma   90.00
#
_symmetry.space_group_name_H-M   'P 1'
#
loop_
_entity.id
_entity.type
_entity.pdbx_description
1 polymer ?
#
loop_
_entity_poly.entity_id
_entity_poly.type
_entity_poly.pdbx_seq_one_letter_code
_entity_poly.pdbx_strand_id
1 'polypeptide(L)'
;MSGWLAVATIASESQPITQKALAQTLGLEDASVVPLIDRLVKQQLVERVQPEEDRRKRLLHVTSQGNALFNKVKVEADALRLELLANIDPDELATTQRVLQQLLATLGTV
;
A
#
# COMPACT_ATOMS: atom_id res chain seq x y z
N MET A 1 -10.27 -6.88 2.53
CA MET A 1 -9.03 -6.11 2.81
C MET A 1 -9.25 -4.65 2.44
N SER A 2 -8.81 -3.73 3.28
CA SER A 2 -9.22 -2.33 3.24
C SER A 2 -8.50 -1.56 2.12
N GLY A 3 -9.24 -1.07 1.13
CA GLY A 3 -8.66 -0.46 -0.08
C GLY A 3 -7.78 0.77 0.14
N TRP A 4 -7.82 1.38 1.33
CA TRP A 4 -6.94 2.48 1.70
C TRP A 4 -5.45 2.09 1.72
N LEU A 5 -5.10 0.85 2.11
CA LEU A 5 -3.70 0.41 2.16
C LEU A 5 -3.10 0.33 0.75
N ALA A 6 -3.89 -0.13 -0.23
CA ALA A 6 -3.46 -0.14 -1.62
C ALA A 6 -3.28 1.29 -2.17
N VAL A 7 -4.21 2.22 -1.85
CA VAL A 7 -4.04 3.64 -2.21
C VAL A 7 -2.80 4.23 -1.55
N ALA A 8 -2.57 3.94 -0.26
CA ALA A 8 -1.41 4.39 0.49
C ALA A 8 -0.09 3.90 -0.13
N THR A 9 -0.02 2.61 -0.46
CA THR A 9 1.16 2.02 -1.12
C THR A 9 1.42 2.70 -2.45
N ILE A 10 0.41 2.83 -3.32
CA ILE A 10 0.58 3.48 -4.63
C ILE A 10 0.98 4.96 -4.47
N ALA A 11 0.39 5.68 -3.50
CA ALA A 11 0.71 7.09 -3.24
C ALA A 11 2.10 7.31 -2.62
N SER A 12 2.65 6.31 -1.92
CA SER A 12 3.98 6.39 -1.30
C SER A 12 5.14 6.15 -2.26
N GLU A 13 4.85 5.63 -3.46
CA GLU A 13 5.86 5.31 -4.45
C GLU A 13 6.25 6.55 -5.28
N SER A 14 7.55 6.74 -5.45
CA SER A 14 8.08 7.88 -6.22
C SER A 14 7.85 7.75 -7.73
N GLN A 15 7.52 6.54 -8.20
CA GLN A 15 7.24 6.22 -9.59
C GLN A 15 6.01 5.31 -9.68
N PRO A 16 5.21 5.39 -10.76
CA PRO A 16 4.06 4.51 -10.95
C PRO A 16 4.47 3.03 -10.92
N ILE A 17 3.76 2.22 -10.13
CA ILE A 17 4.08 0.80 -9.93
C ILE A 17 3.19 -0.11 -10.76
N THR A 18 3.68 -1.32 -11.02
CA THR A 18 2.84 -2.36 -11.66
C THR A 18 1.88 -2.98 -10.65
N GLN A 19 0.81 -3.60 -11.17
CA GLN A 19 -0.07 -4.42 -10.34
C GLN A 19 0.68 -5.53 -9.59
N LYS A 20 1.64 -6.18 -10.25
CA LYS A 20 2.44 -7.25 -9.64
C LYS A 20 3.28 -6.72 -8.49
N ALA A 21 3.89 -5.55 -8.66
CA ALA A 21 4.63 -4.89 -7.58
C ALA A 21 3.70 -4.55 -6.41
N LEU A 22 2.51 -4.01 -6.68
CA LEU A 22 1.50 -3.76 -5.63
C LEU A 22 1.12 -5.05 -4.88
N ALA A 23 0.89 -6.15 -5.60
CA ALA A 23 0.56 -7.43 -5.00
C ALA A 23 1.67 -7.95 -4.08
N GLN A 24 2.92 -7.87 -4.53
CA GLN A 24 4.10 -8.21 -3.72
C GLN A 24 4.19 -7.34 -2.47
N THR A 25 4.05 -6.02 -2.59
CA THR A 25 4.13 -5.10 -1.45
C THR A 25 3.01 -5.34 -0.43
N LEU A 26 1.82 -5.72 -0.89
CA LEU A 26 0.68 -6.01 0.00
C LEU A 26 0.66 -7.46 0.51
N GLY A 27 1.58 -8.32 0.09
CA GLY A 27 1.56 -9.75 0.42
C GLY A 27 0.34 -10.48 -0.13
N LEU A 28 -0.13 -10.09 -1.32
CA LEU A 28 -1.34 -10.61 -1.95
C LEU A 28 -1.02 -11.39 -3.22
N GLU A 29 -1.87 -12.36 -3.52
CA GLU A 29 -1.89 -13.00 -4.84
C GLU A 29 -2.44 -12.05 -5.90
N ASP A 30 -1.93 -12.16 -7.13
CA ASP A 30 -2.37 -11.35 -8.27
C ASP A 30 -3.89 -11.38 -8.47
N ALA A 31 -4.50 -12.56 -8.30
CA ALA A 31 -5.95 -12.77 -8.42
C ALA A 31 -6.78 -11.96 -7.40
N SER A 32 -6.22 -11.72 -6.21
CA SER A 32 -6.87 -10.93 -5.15
C SER A 32 -6.73 -9.42 -5.37
N VAL A 33 -5.66 -9.00 -6.03
CA VAL A 33 -5.38 -7.58 -6.29
C VAL A 33 -6.21 -7.00 -7.45
N VAL A 34 -6.51 -7.77 -8.49
CA VAL A 34 -7.33 -7.30 -9.64
C VAL A 34 -8.65 -6.65 -9.18
N PRO A 35 -9.55 -7.35 -8.46
CA PRO A 35 -10.84 -6.79 -8.07
C PRO A 35 -10.72 -5.62 -7.08
N LEU A 36 -9.61 -5.55 -6.34
CA LEU A 36 -9.29 -4.41 -5.49
C LEU A 36 -8.97 -3.17 -6.34
N ILE A 37 -8.06 -3.30 -7.31
CA ILE A 37 -7.70 -2.19 -8.20
C ILE A 37 -8.93 -1.73 -9.00
N ASP A 38 -9.71 -2.65 -9.54
CA ASP A 38 -10.91 -2.30 -10.33
C ASP A 38 -11.90 -1.46 -9.52
N ARG A 39 -12.08 -1.79 -8.24
CA ARG A 39 -12.91 -1.00 -7.33
C ARG A 39 -12.35 0.41 -7.10
N LEU A 40 -11.04 0.52 -6.88
CA LEU A 40 -10.38 1.81 -6.66
C LEU A 40 -10.40 2.70 -7.91
N VAL A 41 -10.28 2.10 -9.10
CA VAL A 41 -10.43 2.79 -10.38
C VAL A 41 -11.87 3.26 -10.58
N LYS A 42 -12.86 2.40 -10.28
CA LYS A 42 -14.29 2.79 -10.32
C LYS A 42 -14.61 3.94 -9.36
N GLN A 43 -13.92 4.00 -8.23
CA GLN A 43 -14.02 5.09 -7.25
C GLN A 43 -13.17 6.32 -7.60
N GLN A 44 -12.47 6.31 -8.73
CA GLN A 44 -11.58 7.39 -9.19
C GLN A 44 -10.43 7.71 -8.21
N LEU A 45 -10.04 6.76 -7.35
CA LEU A 45 -8.93 6.92 -6.41
C LEU A 45 -7.59 6.52 -7.01
N VAL A 46 -7.62 5.60 -7.98
CA VAL A 46 -6.46 5.10 -8.70
C VAL A 46 -6.78 5.13 -10.20
N GLU A 47 -5.77 5.34 -11.03
CA GLU A 47 -5.87 5.24 -12.47
C GLU A 47 -4.83 4.26 -13.03
N ARG A 48 -5.13 3.68 -14.21
CA ARG A 48 -4.22 2.83 -14.95
C ARG A 48 -3.59 3.64 -16.07
N VAL A 49 -2.28 3.84 -16.00
CA VAL A 49 -1.50 4.59 -16.99
C VAL A 49 -0.74 3.61 -17.88
N GLN A 50 -0.75 3.85 -19.18
CA GLN A 50 0.11 3.16 -20.14
C GLN A 50 1.26 4.11 -20.50
N PRO A 51 2.51 3.78 -20.14
CA PRO A 51 3.65 4.59 -20.53
C PRO A 51 3.83 4.57 -22.06
N GLU A 52 4.25 5.69 -22.63
CA GLU A 52 4.44 5.82 -24.08
C GLU A 52 5.54 4.88 -24.60
N GLU A 53 6.58 4.61 -23.79
CA GLU A 53 7.70 3.77 -24.20
C GLU A 53 7.36 2.27 -24.23
N ASP A 54 6.36 1.82 -23.46
CA ASP A 54 5.93 0.42 -23.44
C ASP A 54 4.44 0.27 -23.08
N ARG A 55 3.58 0.35 -24.10
CA ARG A 55 2.11 0.23 -23.96
C ARG A 55 1.65 -1.13 -23.41
N ARG A 56 2.54 -2.11 -23.31
CA ARG A 56 2.25 -3.42 -22.70
C ARG A 56 2.28 -3.34 -21.17
N LYS A 57 2.91 -2.32 -20.59
CA LYS A 57 2.89 -2.08 -19.15
C LYS A 57 1.61 -1.34 -18.77
N ARG A 58 0.95 -1.82 -17.72
CA ARG A 58 -0.13 -1.09 -17.04
C ARG A 58 0.39 -0.68 -15.67
N LEU A 59 0.66 0.60 -15.52
CA LEU A 59 1.11 1.19 -14.28
C LEU A 59 -0.08 1.75 -13.51
N LEU A 60 0.04 1.79 -12.20
CA LEU A 60 -0.94 2.33 -11.28
C LEU A 60 -0.44 3.67 -10.78
N HIS A 61 -1.32 4.66 -10.83
CA HIS A 61 -1.07 5.98 -10.29
C HIS A 61 -2.25 6.38 -9.41
N VAL A 62 -1.97 7.07 -8.31
CA VAL A 62 -3.02 7.62 -7.47
C VAL A 62 -3.49 8.93 -8.08
N THR A 63 -4.81 9.10 -8.14
CA THR A 63 -5.39 10.36 -8.63
C THR A 63 -5.26 11.46 -7.58
N SER A 64 -5.53 12.71 -7.96
CA SER A 64 -5.63 13.81 -6.99
C SER A 64 -6.68 13.54 -5.91
N GLN A 65 -7.80 12.90 -6.26
CA GLN A 65 -8.84 12.49 -5.31
C GLN A 65 -8.35 11.37 -4.38
N GLY A 66 -7.63 10.39 -4.92
CA GLY A 66 -6.99 9.34 -4.14
C GLY A 66 -6.04 9.89 -3.10
N ASN A 67 -5.19 10.85 -3.48
CA ASN A 67 -4.26 11.54 -2.57
C ASN A 67 -5.00 12.32 -1.48
N ALA A 68 -6.05 13.06 -1.84
CA ALA A 68 -6.84 13.81 -0.87
C ALA A 68 -7.52 12.88 0.16
N LEU A 69 -8.07 11.75 -0.28
CA LEU A 69 -8.65 10.75 0.62
C LEU A 69 -7.59 10.10 1.50
N PHE A 70 -6.46 9.70 0.90
CA PHE A 70 -5.34 9.10 1.62
C PHE A 70 -4.85 10.00 2.74
N ASN A 71 -4.62 11.29 2.46
CA ASN A 71 -4.15 12.23 3.47
C ASN A 71 -5.13 12.39 4.64
N LYS A 72 -6.44 12.42 4.37
CA LYS A 72 -7.47 12.46 5.43
C LYS A 72 -7.41 11.22 6.33
N VAL A 73 -7.37 10.03 5.73
CA VAL A 73 -7.33 8.77 6.49
C VAL A 73 -6.00 8.64 7.24
N LYS A 74 -4.89 9.07 6.62
CA LYS A 74 -3.55 9.02 7.22
C LYS A 74 -3.46 9.83 8.50
N VAL A 75 -4.04 11.04 8.53
CA VAL A 75 -4.04 11.88 9.75
C VAL A 75 -4.69 11.15 10.93
N GLU A 76 -5.87 10.56 10.72
CA GLU A 76 -6.58 9.82 11.77
C GLU A 76 -5.82 8.53 12.18
N ALA A 77 -5.23 7.83 11.20
CA ALA A 77 -4.45 6.62 11.46
C ALA A 77 -3.15 6.92 12.22
N ASP A 78 -2.48 8.02 11.90
CA ASP A 78 -1.25 8.46 12.57
C ASP A 78 -1.56 8.89 14.01
N ALA A 79 -2.67 9.60 14.25
CA ALA A 79 -3.13 9.95 15.60
C ALA A 79 -3.40 8.69 16.44
N LEU A 80 -4.17 7.75 15.91
CA LEU A 80 -4.45 6.48 16.59
C LEU A 80 -3.16 5.69 16.85
N ARG A 81 -2.22 5.67 15.90
CA ARG A 81 -0.93 4.97 16.06
C ARG A 81 -0.11 5.59 17.18
N LEU A 82 -0.08 6.92 17.30
CA LEU A 82 0.61 7.60 18.39
C LEU A 82 0.00 7.23 19.74
N GLU A 83 -1.33 7.23 19.86
CA GLU A 83 -2.03 6.87 21.09
C GLU A 83 -1.77 5.40 21.50
N LEU A 84 -1.89 4.47 20.54
CA LEU A 84 -1.71 3.03 20.79
C LEU A 84 -0.28 2.67 21.22
N LEU A 85 0.72 3.40 20.71
CA LEU A 85 2.13 3.11 20.95
C LEU A 85 2.73 3.97 22.08
N ALA A 86 2.00 4.95 22.62
CA ALA A 86 2.52 5.96 23.55
C ALA A 86 3.19 5.39 24.80
N ASN A 87 2.72 4.24 25.29
CA ASN A 87 3.18 3.62 26.54
C ASN A 87 4.03 2.36 26.32
N ILE A 88 4.50 2.12 25.10
CA ILE A 88 5.37 0.99 24.78
C ILE A 88 6.81 1.48 24.82
N ASP A 89 7.68 0.72 25.50
CA ASP A 89 9.11 1.00 25.50
C ASP A 89 9.64 0.99 24.05
N PRO A 90 10.35 2.04 23.59
CA PRO A 90 10.92 2.09 22.25
C PRO A 90 11.78 0.87 21.88
N ASP A 91 12.52 0.30 22.85
CA ASP A 91 13.39 -0.86 22.62
C ASP A 91 12.58 -2.16 22.45
N GLU A 92 11.47 -2.29 23.20
CA GLU A 92 10.53 -3.39 23.04
C GLU A 92 9.85 -3.32 21.67
N LEU A 93 9.38 -2.13 21.28
CA LEU A 93 8.76 -1.90 19.97
C LEU A 93 9.72 -2.22 18.83
N ALA A 94 10.97 -1.77 18.92
CA ALA A 94 12.02 -2.07 17.95
C ALA A 94 12.29 -3.59 17.87
N THR A 95 12.32 -4.26 19.02
CA THR A 95 12.48 -5.72 19.09
C THR A 95 11.31 -6.45 18.42
N THR A 96 10.08 -6.06 18.71
CA THR A 96 8.87 -6.63 18.08
C THR A 96 8.91 -6.44 16.57
N GLN A 97 9.21 -5.22 16.09
CA GLN A 97 9.29 -4.94 14.66
C GLN A 97 10.34 -5.82 13.97
N ARG A 98 11.53 -5.97 14.56
CA ARG A 98 12.60 -6.83 14.02
C ARG A 98 12.15 -8.28 13.89
N VAL A 99 11.49 -8.84 14.92
CA VAL A 99 11.00 -10.23 14.90
C VAL A 99 9.93 -10.41 13.81
N LEU A 100 8.98 -9.48 13.69
CA LEU A 100 7.95 -9.53 12.65
C LEU A 100 8.56 -9.48 11.23
N GLN A 101 9.59 -8.65 11.02
CA GLN A 101 10.31 -8.59 9.75
C GLN A 101 11.03 -9.90 9.41
N GLN A 102 11.63 -10.57 10.40
CA GLN A 102 12.27 -11.88 10.21
C GLN A 102 11.24 -12.96 9.81
N LEU A 103 10.07 -12.96 10.45
CA LEU A 103 8.97 -13.86 10.09
C LEU A 103 8.46 -13.60 8.67
N LEU A 104 8.25 -12.32 8.31
CA LEU A 104 7.81 -11.93 6.97
C LEU A 104 8.81 -12.38 5.89
N ALA A 105 10.12 -12.19 6.13
CA ALA A 105 11.16 -12.61 5.21
C ALA A 105 11.14 -14.13 4.98
N THR A 106 10.86 -14.91 6.03
CA THR A 106 10.77 -16.38 5.94
C THR A 106 9.55 -16.83 5.14
N LEU A 107 8.42 -16.13 5.28
CA LEU A 107 7.19 -16.41 4.52
C LEU A 107 7.29 -16.02 3.05
N GLY A 108 8.00 -14.93 2.71
CA GLY A 108 8.20 -14.48 1.33
C GLY A 108 9.24 -15.28 0.52
N THR A 109 9.95 -16.21 1.17
CA THR A 109 10.93 -17.12 0.54
C THR A 109 10.40 -18.52 0.24
N VAL A 110 9.08 -18.74 0.31
CA VAL A 110 8.43 -20.02 -0.05
C VAL A 110 7.80 -19.93 -1.44
#